data_AF-V7EM55-F1
#
_entry.id   AF-V7EM55-F1
#
_cell.length_a   1.000
_cell.length_b   1.000
_cell.length_c   1.000
_cell.angle_alpha   90.00
_cell.angle_beta   90.00
_cell.angle_gamma   90.00
#
_symmetry.space_group_name_H-M   'P 1'
#
loop_
_entity.id
_entity.type
_entity.pdbx_description
1 polymer ?
#
loop_
_entity_poly.entity_id
_entity_poly.type
_entity_poly.pdbx_seq_one_letter_code
_entity_poly.pdbx_strand_id
1 'polypeptide(L)'
;MSIDACAALVERGDPDRFAAVMAAPVAARGRLFVLYAFNLEVARAPWVTKEPMIAEMRLQWWRDVVAEAAAGRPARAHEVAGPLAALLREAGLPVEVLDRLVEARRWDVYREAFEDGAAFDAY
;
A
#
# COMPACT_ATOMS: atom_id res chain seq x y z
N MET A 1 9.00 -14.20 2.63
CA MET A 1 8.67 -13.15 3.61
C MET A 1 7.26 -13.40 4.11
N SER A 2 6.99 -13.20 5.41
CA SER A 2 5.80 -13.73 6.11
C SER A 2 4.76 -12.65 6.45
N ILE A 3 3.54 -13.09 6.75
CA ILE A 3 2.46 -12.25 7.28
C ILE A 3 2.88 -11.56 8.59
N ASP A 4 3.70 -12.22 9.42
CA ASP A 4 4.18 -11.64 10.69
C ASP A 4 5.00 -10.36 10.48
N ALA A 5 5.78 -10.29 9.40
CA ALA A 5 6.52 -9.08 9.06
C ALA A 5 5.55 -7.92 8.71
N CYS A 6 4.48 -8.22 7.95
CA CYS A 6 3.43 -7.23 7.67
C CYS A 6 2.73 -6.78 8.96
N ALA A 7 2.40 -7.71 9.87
CA ALA A 7 1.79 -7.37 11.15
C ALA A 7 2.70 -6.48 12.00
N ALA A 8 3.99 -6.80 12.09
CA ALA A 8 4.96 -6.02 12.85
C ALA A 8 5.19 -4.62 12.25
N LEU A 9 5.12 -4.47 10.92
CA LEU A 9 5.14 -3.16 10.27
C LEU A 9 3.94 -2.31 10.66
N VAL A 10 2.73 -2.89 10.59
CA VAL A 10 1.49 -2.19 10.94
C VAL A 10 1.48 -1.85 12.42
N GLU A 11 1.88 -2.75 13.32
CA GLU A 11 1.96 -2.49 14.76
C GLU A 11 2.81 -1.25 15.08
N ARG A 12 3.98 -1.12 14.46
CA ARG A 12 4.87 0.03 14.69
C ARG A 12 4.42 1.29 13.98
N GLY A 13 3.73 1.16 12.85
CA GLY A 13 3.50 2.26 11.94
C GLY A 13 2.08 2.82 11.91
N ASP A 14 1.11 2.02 12.33
CA ASP A 14 -0.31 2.34 12.45
C ASP A 14 -0.94 1.46 13.56
N PRO A 15 -0.70 1.80 14.84
CA PRO A 15 -1.19 1.01 15.97
C PRO A 15 -2.72 0.89 16.02
N ASP A 16 -3.44 1.89 15.51
CA ASP A 16 -4.90 1.89 15.44
C ASP A 16 -5.40 0.86 14.43
N ARG A 17 -4.80 0.79 13.23
CA ARG A 17 -5.10 -0.28 12.28
C ARG A 17 -4.69 -1.64 12.80
N PHE A 18 -3.57 -1.74 13.52
CA PHE A 18 -3.19 -2.99 14.16
C PHE A 18 -4.27 -3.47 15.14
N ALA A 19 -4.71 -2.60 16.05
CA ALA A 19 -5.77 -2.92 17.01
C ALA A 19 -7.09 -3.29 16.30
N ALA A 20 -7.46 -2.58 15.24
CA ALA A 20 -8.64 -2.89 14.44
C ALA A 20 -8.55 -4.27 13.79
N VAL A 21 -7.39 -4.65 13.24
CA VAL A 21 -7.17 -6.01 12.70
C VAL A 21 -7.26 -7.06 13.79
N MET A 22 -6.72 -6.78 14.97
CA MET A 22 -6.79 -7.70 16.11
C MET A 22 -8.22 -7.90 16.64
N ALA A 23 -9.12 -6.95 16.41
CA ALA A 23 -10.55 -7.11 16.67
C ALA A 23 -11.31 -7.89 15.57
N ALA A 24 -10.73 -8.07 14.38
CA ALA A 24 -11.35 -8.78 13.27
C ALA A 24 -11.31 -10.33 13.47
N PRO A 25 -12.16 -11.10 12.75
CA PRO A 25 -12.10 -12.55 12.74
C PRO A 25 -10.70 -13.06 12.40
N VAL A 26 -10.22 -14.07 13.12
CA VAL A 26 -8.85 -14.61 12.99
C VAL A 26 -8.51 -14.97 11.54
N ALA A 27 -9.45 -15.58 10.81
CA ALA A 27 -9.28 -15.97 9.41
C ALA A 27 -9.04 -14.78 8.45
N ALA A 28 -9.46 -13.56 8.82
CA ALA A 28 -9.29 -12.36 7.99
C ALA A 28 -7.98 -11.60 8.31
N ARG A 29 -7.42 -11.77 9.51
CA ARG A 29 -6.33 -10.92 10.02
C ARG A 29 -5.11 -10.91 9.12
N GLY A 30 -4.67 -12.08 8.65
CA GLY A 30 -3.51 -12.18 7.77
C GLY A 30 -3.66 -11.38 6.48
N ARG A 31 -4.84 -11.44 5.85
CA ARG A 31 -5.15 -10.67 4.64
C ARG A 31 -5.17 -9.17 4.93
N LEU A 32 -5.78 -8.78 6.04
CA LEU A 32 -5.86 -7.37 6.46
C LEU A 32 -4.47 -6.79 6.78
N PHE A 33 -3.60 -7.53 7.46
CA PHE A 33 -2.23 -7.07 7.74
C PHE A 33 -1.42 -6.82 6.47
N VAL A 34 -1.56 -7.67 5.46
CA VAL A 34 -0.90 -7.46 4.16
C VAL A 34 -1.41 -6.18 3.49
N LEU A 35 -2.73 -5.96 3.47
CA LEU A 35 -3.32 -4.75 2.90
C LEU A 35 -2.90 -3.47 3.64
N TYR A 36 -2.91 -3.50 4.97
CA TYR A 36 -2.52 -2.32 5.76
C TYR A 36 -1.02 -2.08 5.74
N ALA A 37 -0.18 -3.11 5.66
CA ALA A 37 1.25 -2.94 5.46
C ALA A 37 1.55 -2.29 4.10
N PHE A 38 0.87 -2.73 3.03
CA PHE A 38 0.97 -2.08 1.72
C PHE A 38 0.54 -0.62 1.77
N ASN A 39 -0.64 -0.35 2.36
CA ASN A 39 -1.13 1.02 2.51
C ASN A 39 -0.15 1.90 3.32
N LEU A 40 0.44 1.36 4.39
CA LEU A 40 1.42 2.06 5.21
C LEU A 40 2.66 2.48 4.40
N GLU A 41 3.21 1.59 3.59
CA GLU A 41 4.36 1.88 2.73
C GLU A 41 4.04 2.95 1.69
N VAL A 42 2.87 2.81 1.04
CA VAL A 42 2.40 3.75 0.02
C VAL A 42 2.13 5.14 0.62
N ALA A 43 1.44 5.20 1.76
CA ALA A 43 1.14 6.45 2.45
C ALA A 43 2.38 7.16 2.97
N ARG A 44 3.45 6.43 3.28
CA ARG A 44 4.72 7.00 3.74
C ARG A 44 5.59 7.52 2.60
N ALA A 45 5.48 6.95 1.40
CA ALA A 45 6.39 7.24 0.29
C ALA A 45 6.61 8.75 0.01
N PRO A 46 5.59 9.64 0.04
CA PRO A 46 5.76 11.08 -0.15
C PRO A 46 6.58 11.78 0.95
N TRP A 47 6.69 11.16 2.13
CA TRP A 47 7.27 11.77 3.34
C TRP A 47 8.68 11.24 3.67
N VAL A 48 9.14 10.18 3.01
CA VAL A 48 10.47 9.58 3.25
C VAL A 48 11.60 10.48 2.74
N THR A 49 11.31 11.40 1.82
CA THR A 49 12.28 12.29 1.19
C THR A 49 11.67 13.67 0.94
N LYS A 50 12.52 14.70 0.80
CA LYS A 50 12.10 16.04 0.35
C LYS A 50 12.23 16.21 -1.16
N GLU A 51 12.89 15.29 -1.85
CA GLU A 51 13.11 15.33 -3.29
C GLU A 51 11.92 14.72 -4.04
N PRO A 52 11.10 15.51 -4.78
CA PRO A 52 9.86 15.04 -5.40
C PRO A 52 10.08 13.81 -6.30
N MET A 53 11.13 13.85 -7.12
CA MET A 53 11.48 12.76 -8.04
C MET A 53 11.70 11.44 -7.31
N ILE A 54 12.35 11.45 -6.15
CA ILE A 54 12.61 10.23 -5.37
C ILE A 54 11.32 9.68 -4.75
N ALA A 55 10.40 10.55 -4.34
CA ALA A 55 9.08 10.14 -3.85
C ALA A 55 8.24 9.52 -4.98
N GLU A 56 8.20 10.15 -6.15
CA GLU A 56 7.51 9.61 -7.33
C GLU A 56 8.08 8.24 -7.74
N MET A 57 9.40 8.07 -7.76
CA MET A 57 10.03 6.77 -8.06
C MET A 57 9.59 5.68 -7.08
N ARG A 58 9.42 6.00 -5.79
CA ARG A 58 8.92 5.04 -4.78
C ARG A 58 7.45 4.68 -5.01
N LEU A 59 6.61 5.65 -5.34
CA LEU A 59 5.21 5.38 -5.70
C LEU A 59 5.11 4.55 -6.97
N GLN A 60 5.86 4.90 -8.02
CA GLN A 60 5.91 4.13 -9.26
C GLN A 60 6.38 2.70 -9.01
N TRP A 61 7.37 2.50 -8.13
CA TRP A 61 7.80 1.16 -7.75
C TRP A 61 6.67 0.33 -7.14
N TRP A 62 5.79 0.93 -6.31
CA TRP A 62 4.62 0.24 -5.77
C TRP A 62 3.54 -0.05 -6.81
N ARG A 63 3.31 0.86 -7.77
CA ARG A 63 2.43 0.60 -8.92
C ARG A 63 2.93 -0.59 -9.74
N ASP A 64 4.24 -0.66 -9.98
CA ASP A 64 4.84 -1.79 -10.68
C ASP A 64 4.67 -3.10 -9.89
N VAL A 65 4.83 -3.10 -8.57
CA VAL A 65 4.62 -4.29 -7.72
C VAL A 65 3.19 -4.81 -7.88
N VAL A 66 2.21 -3.92 -7.85
CA VAL A 66 0.78 -4.27 -8.04
C VAL A 66 0.55 -4.84 -9.44
N ALA A 67 1.09 -4.20 -10.49
CA ALA A 67 0.96 -4.66 -11.87
C ALA A 67 1.68 -6.00 -12.12
N GLU A 68 2.87 -6.20 -11.53
CA GLU A 68 3.62 -7.45 -11.59
C GLU A 68 2.90 -8.60 -10.92
N ALA A 69 2.37 -8.37 -9.72
CA ALA A 69 1.56 -9.33 -9.00
C ALA A 69 0.31 -9.73 -9.79
N ALA A 70 -0.39 -8.77 -10.38
CA ALA A 70 -1.57 -9.01 -11.22
C ALA A 70 -1.22 -9.85 -12.46
N ALA A 71 -0.06 -9.62 -13.05
CA ALA A 71 0.47 -10.37 -14.18
C ALA A 71 1.05 -11.75 -13.79
N GLY A 72 1.01 -12.14 -12.51
CA GLY A 72 1.56 -13.40 -12.02
C GLY A 72 3.09 -13.48 -12.09
N ARG A 73 3.79 -12.35 -12.19
CA ARG A 73 5.25 -12.31 -12.20
C ARG A 73 5.81 -12.59 -10.79
N PRO A 74 7.06 -13.08 -10.68
CA PRO A 74 7.72 -13.23 -9.39
C PRO A 74 7.71 -11.91 -8.61
N ALA A 75 7.33 -11.97 -7.33
CA ALA A 75 7.28 -10.78 -6.49
C ALA A 75 8.68 -10.16 -6.31
N ARG A 76 8.74 -8.82 -6.35
CA ARG A 76 9.97 -8.06 -6.04
C ARG A 76 10.44 -8.36 -4.62
N ALA A 77 11.74 -8.20 -4.37
CA ALA A 77 12.33 -8.37 -3.05
C ALA A 77 11.90 -7.24 -2.10
N HIS A 78 10.80 -7.48 -1.38
CA HIS A 78 10.30 -6.62 -0.31
C HIS A 78 9.39 -7.41 0.63
N GLU A 79 9.40 -7.10 1.92
CA GLU A 79 8.68 -7.86 2.95
C GLU A 79 7.17 -7.91 2.74
N VAL A 80 6.60 -6.85 2.18
CA VAL A 80 5.17 -6.75 1.83
C VAL A 80 4.85 -7.24 0.41
N ALA A 81 5.76 -7.12 -0.57
CA ALA A 81 5.45 -7.39 -1.98
C ALA A 81 5.09 -8.86 -2.24
N GLY A 82 5.80 -9.80 -1.60
CA GLY A 82 5.51 -11.23 -1.70
C GLY A 82 4.12 -11.60 -1.15
N PRO A 83 3.81 -11.26 0.12
CA PRO A 83 2.48 -11.46 0.69
C PRO A 83 1.36 -10.77 -0.11
N LEU A 84 1.60 -9.55 -0.62
CA LEU A 84 0.63 -8.83 -1.45
C LEU A 84 0.32 -9.57 -2.75
N ALA A 85 1.35 -10.08 -3.44
CA ALA A 85 1.18 -10.84 -4.67
C ALA A 85 0.41 -12.14 -4.44
N ALA A 86 0.69 -12.85 -3.34
CA ALA A 86 -0.08 -14.03 -2.95
C ALA A 86 -1.55 -13.68 -2.69
N LEU A 87 -1.81 -12.60 -1.93
CA LEU A 87 -3.15 -12.14 -1.60
C LEU A 87 -3.96 -11.75 -2.85
N LEU A 88 -3.37 -10.99 -3.78
CA LEU A 88 -4.01 -10.59 -5.03
C LEU A 88 -4.51 -11.80 -5.82
N ARG A 89 -3.67 -12.84 -5.92
CA ARG A 89 -4.01 -14.09 -6.63
C ARG A 89 -5.05 -14.92 -5.89
N GLU A 90 -4.96 -15.06 -4.57
CA GLU A 90 -5.84 -15.92 -3.78
C GLU A 90 -7.23 -15.31 -3.57
N ALA A 91 -7.31 -13.99 -3.41
CA ALA A 91 -8.55 -13.29 -3.09
C ALA A 91 -9.17 -12.56 -4.30
N GLY A 92 -8.50 -12.52 -5.46
CA GLY A 92 -9.01 -11.87 -6.66
C GLY A 92 -9.30 -10.38 -6.45
N LEU A 93 -8.40 -9.68 -5.75
CA LEU A 93 -8.61 -8.28 -5.40
C LEU A 93 -8.57 -7.38 -6.65
N PRO A 94 -9.35 -6.28 -6.68
CA PRO A 94 -9.39 -5.35 -7.81
C PRO A 94 -8.08 -4.55 -7.90
N VAL A 95 -7.23 -4.91 -8.85
CA VAL A 95 -5.89 -4.35 -9.07
C VAL A 95 -5.94 -2.83 -9.27
N GLU A 96 -6.96 -2.36 -9.99
CA GLU A 96 -7.22 -0.98 -10.35
C GLU A 96 -7.54 -0.13 -9.12
N VAL A 97 -8.08 -0.73 -8.04
CA VAL A 97 -8.29 -0.02 -6.78
C VAL A 97 -6.96 0.19 -6.06
N LEU A 98 -6.08 -0.81 -6.07
CA LEU A 98 -4.76 -0.67 -5.47
C LEU A 98 -3.91 0.34 -6.24
N ASP A 99 -3.93 0.29 -7.57
CA ASP A 99 -3.20 1.23 -8.43
C ASP A 99 -3.66 2.68 -8.21
N ARG A 100 -4.98 2.93 -8.19
CA ARG A 100 -5.53 4.26 -7.88
C ARG A 100 -5.15 4.75 -6.48
N LEU A 101 -5.10 3.85 -5.49
CA LEU A 101 -4.66 4.21 -4.14
C LEU A 101 -3.21 4.69 -4.12
N VAL A 102 -2.32 4.06 -4.91
CA VAL A 102 -0.93 4.54 -5.02
C VAL A 102 -0.86 5.87 -5.76
N GLU A 103 -1.60 6.02 -6.86
CA GLU A 103 -1.60 7.26 -7.65
C GLU A 103 -2.13 8.45 -6.83
N ALA A 104 -3.14 8.26 -5.99
CA ALA A 104 -3.68 9.33 -5.14
C ALA A 104 -2.60 9.95 -4.23
N ARG A 105 -1.63 9.16 -3.75
CA ARG A 105 -0.51 9.66 -2.92
C ARG A 105 0.49 10.52 -3.69
N ARG A 106 0.44 10.55 -5.03
CA ARG A 106 1.28 11.43 -5.83
C ARG A 106 0.99 12.90 -5.57
N TRP A 107 -0.26 13.24 -5.22
CA TRP A 107 -0.63 14.59 -4.80
C TRP A 107 0.18 15.10 -3.60
N ASP A 108 0.43 14.22 -2.63
CA ASP A 108 1.17 14.54 -1.41
C ASP A 108 2.64 14.91 -1.67
N VAL A 109 3.18 14.55 -2.84
CA VAL A 109 4.56 14.86 -3.25
C VAL A 109 4.76 16.37 -3.47
N TYR A 110 3.78 17.03 -4.09
CA TYR A 110 3.90 18.43 -4.52
C TYR A 110 3.27 19.43 -3.54
N ARG A 111 2.42 18.96 -2.62
CA ARG A 111 1.84 19.75 -1.50
C ARG A 111 1.10 21.01 -1.95
N GLU A 112 0.54 20.98 -3.14
CA GLU A 112 -0.30 22.05 -3.66
C GLU A 112 -1.70 21.97 -3.03
N ALA A 113 -2.41 23.11 -3.01
CA ALA A 113 -3.81 23.13 -2.62
C ALA A 113 -4.65 22.47 -3.70
N PHE A 114 -5.69 21.73 -3.31
CA PHE A 114 -6.65 21.18 -4.29
C PHE A 114 -7.27 22.32 -5.09
N GLU A 115 -7.40 22.11 -6.40
CA GLU A 115 -7.97 23.10 -7.32
C GLU A 115 -9.43 23.42 -6.96
N ASP A 116 -10.20 22.38 -6.62
CA ASP A 116 -11.60 22.47 -6.20
C ASP A 116 -12.00 21.31 -5.28
N GLY A 117 -13.30 21.25 -4.94
CA GLY A 117 -13.85 20.16 -4.12
C GLY A 117 -13.85 18.80 -4.83
N ALA A 118 -13.97 18.77 -6.16
CA ALA A 118 -13.95 17.51 -6.91
C ALA A 118 -12.55 16.88 -6.91
N ALA A 119 -11.50 17.70 -6.98
CA ALA A 119 -10.12 17.27 -6.82
C ALA A 119 -9.85 16.72 -5.41
N PHE A 120 -10.46 17.31 -4.37
CA PHE A 120 -10.39 16.79 -3.00
C PHE A 120 -11.11 15.45 -2.85
N ASP A 121 -12.31 15.29 -3.40
CA ASP A 121 -13.08 14.03 -3.31
C ASP A 121 -12.43 12.86 -4.08
N ALA A 122 -11.62 13.17 -5.09
CA ALA A 122 -10.87 12.17 -5.86
C ALA A 122 -9.63 11.62 -5.14
N TYR A 123 -9.13 12.31 -4.11
CA TYR A 123 -7.93 11.98 -3.33
C TYR A 123 -8.23 11.07 -2.11
#